data_AF-A0A1W1VQF0-F1
#
_entry.id   AF-A0A1W1VQF0-F1
#
_cell.length_a   1.000
_cell.length_b   1.000
_cell.length_c   1.000
_cell.angle_alpha   90.00
_cell.angle_beta   90.00
_cell.angle_gamma   90.00
#
_symmetry.space_group_name_H-M   'P 1'
#
loop_
_entity.id
_entity.type
_entity.pdbx_description
1 polymer ?
#
loop_
_entity_poly.entity_id
_entity_poly.type
_entity_poly.pdbx_seq_one_letter_code
_entity_poly.pdbx_strand_id
1 'polypeptide(L)'
;MQPSFILNNFMDLVKNFFVLISYVNNNAFPQPLNEQEEKKYLQLLSKGDEEAKAVLIRHNLRLVAHITKKFEGANEEKDDLISIGTIGLIKGINTFNPDKGAKLATYAARCIENEILMHLRSIKKTRSEVSLYDPIGVDKEGNEFPPTG
;
A
#
# COMPACT_ATOMS: atom_id res chain seq x y z
N MET A 1 -23.53 14.07 13.90
CA MET A 1 -22.53 12.99 13.78
C MET A 1 -21.55 13.18 14.92
N GLN A 2 -21.36 12.17 15.79
CA GLN A 2 -20.52 12.36 16.98
C GLN A 2 -19.02 12.32 16.63
N PRO A 3 -18.21 13.25 17.16
CA PRO A 3 -16.77 13.36 16.87
C PRO A 3 -15.94 12.14 17.32
N SER A 4 -16.49 11.28 18.18
CA SER A 4 -15.88 10.03 18.65
C SER A 4 -15.71 8.97 17.55
N PHE A 5 -16.55 8.95 16.51
CA PHE A 5 -16.47 7.92 15.47
C PHE A 5 -15.25 8.09 14.57
N ILE A 6 -14.87 9.33 14.22
CA ILE A 6 -13.69 9.60 13.39
C ILE A 6 -12.40 9.31 14.17
N LEU A 7 -12.37 9.67 15.46
CA LEU A 7 -11.21 9.43 16.31
C LEU A 7 -10.97 7.93 16.54
N ASN A 8 -12.04 7.14 16.69
CA ASN A 8 -11.93 5.68 16.84
C ASN A 8 -11.40 5.02 15.56
N ASN A 9 -11.97 5.35 14.39
CA ASN A 9 -11.48 4.81 13.12
C ASN A 9 -10.02 5.19 12.82
N PHE A 10 -9.61 6.41 13.18
CA PHE A 10 -8.22 6.84 13.07
C PHE A 10 -7.31 6.10 14.04
N MET A 11 -7.73 5.92 15.29
CA MET A 11 -6.97 5.15 16.27
C MET A 11 -6.88 3.67 15.92
N ASP A 12 -7.89 3.10 15.28
CA ASP A 12 -7.84 1.72 14.79
C ASP A 12 -6.89 1.58 13.61
N LEU A 13 -6.86 2.56 12.70
CA LEU A 13 -5.86 2.63 11.63
C LEU A 13 -4.44 2.74 12.19
N VAL A 14 -4.22 3.65 13.15
CA VAL A 14 -2.91 3.85 13.81
C VAL A 14 -2.51 2.62 14.62
N LYS A 15 -3.44 1.96 15.32
CA LYS A 15 -3.18 0.70 16.03
C LYS A 15 -2.83 -0.42 15.07
N ASN A 16 -3.57 -0.58 13.97
CA ASN A 16 -3.29 -1.58 12.95
C ASN A 16 -1.91 -1.34 12.29
N PHE A 17 -1.52 -0.07 12.14
CA PHE A 17 -0.20 0.33 11.67
C PHE A 17 0.91 0.07 12.71
N PHE A 18 0.68 0.36 13.98
CA PHE A 18 1.63 0.05 15.06
C PHE A 18 1.79 -1.45 15.29
N VAL A 19 0.70 -2.20 15.14
CA VAL A 19 0.67 -3.67 15.03
C VAL A 19 1.57 -4.10 13.89
N LEU A 20 1.38 -3.59 12.67
CA LEU A 20 2.22 -3.86 11.51
C LEU A 20 3.73 -3.66 11.81
N ILE A 21 4.09 -2.51 12.39
CA ILE A 21 5.47 -2.15 12.75
C ILE A 21 6.02 -3.07 13.84
N SER A 22 5.25 -3.31 14.91
CA SER A 22 5.65 -4.21 16.00
C SER A 22 5.79 -5.68 15.55
N TYR A 23 5.05 -6.09 14.51
CA TYR A 23 5.11 -7.44 13.93
C TYR A 23 6.26 -7.62 12.93
N VAL A 24 6.69 -6.57 12.20
CA VAL A 24 7.94 -6.63 11.41
C VAL A 24 9.14 -6.95 12.33
N ASN A 25 9.08 -6.54 13.60
CA ASN A 25 10.08 -6.86 14.61
C ASN A 25 9.89 -8.21 15.33
N ASN A 26 8.71 -8.84 15.30
CA ASN A 26 8.38 -10.06 16.10
C ASN A 26 7.65 -11.21 15.36
N ASN A 27 7.53 -11.18 14.02
CA ASN A 27 7.16 -12.32 13.17
C ASN A 27 5.78 -13.03 13.39
N ALA A 28 4.72 -12.35 13.85
CA ALA A 28 3.44 -13.03 14.10
C ALA A 28 2.20 -12.34 13.51
N PHE A 29 2.16 -12.16 12.18
CA PHE A 29 0.89 -11.83 11.52
C PHE A 29 -0.16 -12.94 11.73
N PRO A 30 -1.45 -12.58 11.85
CA PRO A 30 -2.53 -13.57 11.88
C PRO A 30 -2.42 -14.54 10.71
N GLN A 31 -2.76 -15.79 10.95
CA GLN A 31 -2.83 -16.78 9.87
C GLN A 31 -3.93 -16.37 8.88
N PRO A 32 -3.79 -16.67 7.59
CA PRO A 32 -4.86 -16.46 6.62
C PRO A 32 -6.16 -17.10 7.12
N LEU A 33 -7.28 -16.43 6.86
CA LEU A 33 -8.59 -16.99 7.13
C LEU A 33 -8.80 -18.28 6.32
N ASN A 34 -9.57 -19.21 6.86
CA ASN A 34 -10.06 -20.31 6.04
C ASN A 34 -11.14 -19.82 5.07
N GLU A 35 -11.49 -20.64 4.08
CA GLU A 35 -12.43 -20.27 3.02
C GLU A 35 -13.84 -19.92 3.54
N GLN A 36 -14.31 -20.58 4.60
CA GLN A 36 -15.61 -20.32 5.19
C GLN A 36 -15.62 -18.97 5.93
N GLU A 37 -14.57 -18.68 6.68
CA GLU A 37 -14.38 -17.40 7.37
C GLU A 37 -14.22 -16.25 6.38
N GLU A 38 -13.39 -16.41 5.35
CA GLU A 38 -13.21 -15.39 4.31
C GLU A 38 -14.55 -15.06 3.65
N LYS A 39 -15.34 -16.09 3.29
CA LYS A 39 -16.68 -15.91 2.73
C LYS A 39 -17.62 -15.19 3.70
N LYS A 40 -17.59 -15.54 4.99
CA LYS A 40 -18.40 -14.87 6.03
C LYS A 40 -18.06 -13.39 6.13
N TYR A 41 -16.78 -13.03 6.22
CA TYR A 41 -16.38 -11.62 6.35
C TYR A 41 -16.62 -10.84 5.06
N LEU A 42 -16.47 -11.45 3.88
CA LEU A 42 -16.86 -10.82 2.62
C LEU A 42 -18.37 -10.51 2.54
N GLN A 43 -19.21 -11.39 3.07
CA GLN A 43 -20.66 -11.15 3.16
C GLN A 43 -21.04 -10.07 4.18
N LEU A 44 -20.27 -9.92 5.25
CA LEU A 44 -20.46 -8.81 6.20
C LEU A 44 -19.98 -7.49 5.60
N LEU A 45 -18.84 -7.52 4.92
CA LEU A 45 -18.30 -6.36 4.21
C LEU A 45 -19.27 -5.82 3.16
N SER A 46 -19.95 -6.69 2.40
CA SER A 46 -20.96 -6.26 1.41
C SER A 46 -22.18 -5.58 2.03
N LYS A 47 -22.39 -5.74 3.34
CA LYS A 47 -23.41 -5.05 4.13
C LYS A 47 -22.88 -3.75 4.79
N GLY A 48 -21.63 -3.38 4.54
CA GLY A 48 -21.00 -2.19 5.12
C GLY A 48 -20.38 -2.39 6.50
N ASP A 49 -20.07 -3.63 6.88
CA ASP A 49 -19.41 -3.93 8.16
C ASP A 49 -17.91 -3.56 8.12
N GLU A 50 -17.55 -2.47 8.81
CA GLU A 50 -16.16 -2.00 8.88
C GLU A 50 -15.25 -2.92 9.74
N GLU A 51 -15.80 -3.66 10.70
CA GLU A 51 -15.01 -4.66 11.45
C GLU A 51 -14.63 -5.83 10.55
N ALA A 52 -15.56 -6.27 9.69
CA ALA A 52 -15.27 -7.29 8.69
C ALA A 52 -14.14 -6.86 7.74
N LYS A 53 -14.13 -5.59 7.33
CA LYS A 53 -13.04 -5.00 6.56
C LYS A 53 -11.71 -5.04 7.32
N ALA A 54 -11.71 -4.62 8.58
CA ALA A 54 -10.51 -4.63 9.42
C ALA A 54 -9.95 -6.06 9.59
N VAL A 55 -10.82 -7.05 9.78
CA VAL A 55 -10.43 -8.47 9.83
C VAL A 55 -9.79 -8.91 8.52
N LEU A 56 -10.45 -8.65 7.38
CA LEU A 56 -9.91 -9.02 6.07
C LEU A 56 -8.55 -8.37 5.80
N ILE A 57 -8.37 -7.10 6.17
CA ILE A 57 -7.07 -6.41 6.06
C ILE A 57 -6.04 -7.13 6.92
N ARG A 58 -6.27 -7.29 8.23
CA ARG A 58 -5.31 -7.87 9.18
C ARG A 58 -4.81 -9.25 8.77
N HIS A 59 -5.71 -10.13 8.33
CA HIS A 59 -5.37 -11.49 7.92
C HIS A 59 -4.66 -11.57 6.56
N ASN A 60 -4.66 -10.49 5.77
CA ASN A 60 -3.96 -10.40 4.50
C ASN A 60 -2.68 -9.54 4.53
N LEU A 61 -2.28 -8.99 5.69
CA LEU A 61 -1.06 -8.17 5.80
C LEU A 61 0.23 -8.96 5.46
N ARG A 62 0.24 -10.29 5.70
CA ARG A 62 1.36 -11.18 5.26
C ARG A 62 1.60 -11.11 3.76
N LEU A 63 0.52 -10.97 2.99
CA LEU A 63 0.58 -10.90 1.54
C LEU A 63 1.27 -9.60 1.10
N VAL A 64 0.98 -8.48 1.77
CA VAL A 64 1.64 -7.19 1.51
C VAL A 64 3.15 -7.33 1.73
N ALA A 65 3.56 -7.80 2.91
CA ALA A 65 4.97 -8.00 3.23
C ALA A 65 5.68 -8.98 2.28
N HIS A 66 4.97 -9.99 1.76
CA HIS A 66 5.53 -10.92 0.78
C HIS A 66 5.72 -10.27 -0.60
N ILE A 67 4.77 -9.46 -1.05
CA ILE A 67 4.83 -8.82 -2.36
C ILE A 67 5.86 -7.69 -2.38
N THR A 68 5.94 -6.87 -1.32
CA THR A 68 6.87 -5.74 -1.24
C THR A 68 8.33 -6.16 -1.29
N LYS A 69 8.67 -7.37 -0.80
CA LYS A 69 10.03 -7.94 -0.93
C LYS A 69 10.56 -7.98 -2.36
N LYS A 70 9.68 -8.09 -3.36
CA LYS A 70 10.08 -8.06 -4.78
C LYS A 70 10.59 -6.69 -5.23
N PHE A 71 10.35 -5.65 -4.44
CA PHE A 71 10.63 -4.24 -4.77
C PHE A 71 11.66 -3.59 -3.85
N GLU A 72 12.24 -4.31 -2.88
CA GLU A 72 13.25 -3.80 -1.91
C GLU A 72 14.54 -3.27 -2.58
N GLY A 73 14.73 -3.48 -3.89
CA GLY A 73 15.85 -2.93 -4.68
C GLY A 73 15.52 -1.69 -5.52
N ALA A 74 14.28 -1.21 -5.53
CA ALA A 74 13.99 0.14 -5.99
C ALA A 74 14.47 1.09 -4.88
N ASN A 75 15.20 2.17 -5.21
CA ASN A 75 15.74 3.16 -4.26
C ASN A 75 14.64 3.90 -3.44
N GLU A 76 13.85 3.16 -2.69
CA GLU A 76 12.71 3.54 -1.87
C GLU A 76 12.79 2.83 -0.54
N GLU A 77 12.28 3.48 0.50
CA GLU A 77 12.29 2.90 1.84
C GLU A 77 11.30 1.73 1.93
N LYS A 78 11.70 0.69 2.65
CA LYS A 78 10.86 -0.51 2.83
C LYS A 78 9.51 -0.18 3.47
N ASP A 79 9.49 0.74 4.41
CA ASP A 79 8.29 1.14 5.13
C ASP A 79 7.30 1.90 4.23
N ASP A 80 7.81 2.65 3.25
CA ASP A 80 7.00 3.29 2.21
C ASP A 80 6.36 2.25 1.29
N LEU A 81 7.13 1.26 0.82
CA LEU A 81 6.61 0.16 0.00
C LEU A 81 5.52 -0.64 0.74
N ILE A 82 5.70 -0.87 2.05
CA ILE A 82 4.70 -1.52 2.89
C ILE A 82 3.43 -0.68 3.01
N SER A 83 3.58 0.63 3.21
CA SER A 83 2.46 1.56 3.30
C SER A 83 1.67 1.63 1.98
N ILE A 84 2.35 1.80 0.85
CA ILE A 84 1.75 1.78 -0.49
C ILE A 84 1.10 0.43 -0.79
N GLY A 85 1.78 -0.67 -0.47
CA GLY A 85 1.22 -2.01 -0.62
C GLY A 85 -0.05 -2.21 0.22
N THR A 86 -0.11 -1.61 1.41
CA THR A 86 -1.30 -1.68 2.29
C THR A 86 -2.47 -0.90 1.70
N ILE A 87 -2.22 0.25 1.06
CA ILE A 87 -3.22 0.99 0.29
C ILE A 87 -3.77 0.11 -0.85
N GLY A 88 -2.90 -0.60 -1.56
CA GLY A 88 -3.29 -1.56 -2.60
C GLY A 88 -4.13 -2.72 -2.07
N LEU A 89 -3.81 -3.25 -0.89
CA LEU A 89 -4.63 -4.27 -0.22
C LEU A 89 -6.02 -3.74 0.13
N ILE A 90 -6.11 -2.56 0.76
CA ILE A 90 -7.39 -1.93 1.14
C ILE A 90 -8.25 -1.71 -0.11
N LYS A 91 -7.65 -1.19 -1.18
CA LYS A 91 -8.33 -1.00 -2.47
C LYS A 91 -8.82 -2.33 -3.02
N GLY A 92 -7.98 -3.37 -3.02
CA GLY A 92 -8.34 -4.71 -3.46
C GLY A 92 -9.51 -5.30 -2.68
N ILE A 93 -9.54 -5.13 -1.35
CA ILE A 93 -10.66 -5.59 -0.51
C ILE A 93 -11.94 -4.81 -0.83
N ASN A 94 -11.86 -3.49 -0.98
CA ASN A 94 -13.02 -2.64 -1.28
C ASN A 94 -13.64 -2.92 -2.66
N THR A 95 -12.84 -3.34 -3.65
CA THR A 95 -13.30 -3.56 -5.03
C THR A 95 -13.43 -5.03 -5.41
N PHE A 96 -13.17 -5.95 -4.48
CA PHE A 96 -13.26 -7.37 -4.72
C PHE A 96 -14.70 -7.79 -5.03
N ASN A 97 -14.86 -8.64 -6.03
CA ASN A 97 -16.14 -9.25 -6.36
C ASN A 97 -15.98 -10.78 -6.45
N PRO A 98 -16.61 -11.55 -5.54
CA PRO A 98 -16.51 -13.01 -5.52
C PRO A 98 -17.15 -13.68 -6.76
N ASP A 99 -18.11 -13.04 -7.42
CA ASP A 99 -18.81 -13.58 -8.59
C ASP A 99 -17.89 -13.70 -9.83
N LYS A 100 -16.72 -13.04 -9.80
CA LYS A 100 -15.71 -13.13 -10.85
C LYS A 100 -14.82 -14.36 -10.74
N GLY A 101 -15.04 -15.23 -9.75
CA GLY A 101 -14.37 -16.54 -9.61
C GLY A 101 -12.90 -16.49 -9.17
N ALA A 102 -12.36 -15.31 -8.85
CA ALA A 102 -11.01 -15.18 -8.31
C ALA A 102 -11.00 -15.26 -6.78
N LYS A 103 -9.95 -15.85 -6.19
CA LYS A 103 -9.72 -15.77 -4.74
C LYS A 103 -9.35 -14.35 -4.33
N LEU A 104 -9.77 -13.92 -3.14
CA LEU A 104 -9.46 -12.58 -2.62
C LEU A 104 -7.95 -12.32 -2.64
N ALA A 105 -7.15 -13.25 -2.13
CA ALA A 105 -5.69 -13.12 -2.10
C ALA A 105 -5.09 -12.89 -3.49
N THR A 106 -5.59 -13.58 -4.53
CA THR A 106 -5.10 -13.41 -5.91
C THR A 106 -5.43 -12.02 -6.44
N TYR A 107 -6.64 -11.54 -6.21
CA TYR A 107 -7.06 -10.20 -6.63
C TYR A 107 -6.31 -9.10 -5.87
N ALA A 108 -6.25 -9.22 -4.54
CA ALA A 108 -5.51 -8.31 -3.67
C ALA A 108 -4.04 -8.24 -4.06
N ALA A 109 -3.40 -9.36 -4.40
CA ALA A 109 -2.01 -9.38 -4.85
C ALA A 109 -1.77 -8.48 -6.07
N ARG A 110 -2.70 -8.50 -7.05
CA ARG A 110 -2.64 -7.63 -8.23
C ARG A 110 -2.82 -6.16 -7.86
N CYS A 111 -3.71 -5.85 -6.93
CA CYS A 111 -3.91 -4.47 -6.46
C CYS A 111 -2.67 -3.94 -5.72
N ILE A 112 -2.08 -4.74 -4.84
CA ILE A 112 -0.84 -4.42 -4.11
C ILE A 112 0.29 -4.12 -5.11
N GLU A 113 0.54 -5.03 -6.05
CA GLU A 113 1.57 -4.88 -7.09
C GLU A 113 1.33 -3.63 -7.95
N ASN A 114 0.08 -3.37 -8.34
CA ASN A 114 -0.25 -2.21 -9.15
C ASN A 114 0.01 -0.88 -8.43
N GLU A 115 -0.39 -0.73 -7.16
CA GLU A 115 -0.15 0.51 -6.41
C GLU A 115 1.35 0.76 -6.21
N ILE A 116 2.14 -0.28 -5.89
CA ILE A 116 3.60 -0.15 -5.77
C ILE A 116 4.21 0.29 -7.10
N LEU A 117 3.83 -0.35 -8.21
CA LEU A 117 4.31 0.02 -9.53
C LEU A 117 3.91 1.44 -9.94
N MET A 118 2.69 1.88 -9.58
CA MET A 118 2.25 3.26 -9.82
C MET A 118 3.10 4.27 -9.07
N HIS A 119 3.38 4.01 -7.79
CA HIS A 119 4.23 4.85 -6.96
C HIS A 119 5.66 4.96 -7.51
N LEU A 120 6.29 3.83 -7.84
CA LEU A 120 7.64 3.81 -8.41
C LEU A 120 7.73 4.56 -9.76
N ARG A 121 6.70 4.47 -10.60
CA ARG A 121 6.63 5.24 -11.86
C ARG A 121 6.53 6.74 -11.59
N SER A 122 5.75 7.14 -10.60
CA SER A 122 5.60 8.54 -10.21
C SER A 122 6.93 9.14 -9.76
N ILE A 123 7.67 8.43 -8.89
CA ILE A 123 8.97 8.88 -8.41
C ILE A 123 9.99 9.00 -9.55
N LYS A 124 10.04 8.01 -10.44
CA LYS A 124 10.94 8.06 -11.60
C LYS A 124 10.67 9.28 -12.47
N LYS A 125 9.39 9.63 -12.68
CA LYS A 125 8.99 10.83 -13.42
C LYS A 125 9.49 12.10 -12.72
N THR A 126 9.25 12.22 -11.41
CA THR A 126 9.70 13.38 -10.63
C THR A 126 11.23 13.54 -10.65
N ARG A 127 11.99 12.45 -10.50
CA ARG A 127 13.47 12.49 -10.58
C ARG A 127 13.96 12.95 -11.97
N SER A 128 13.29 12.51 -13.03
CA SER A 128 13.60 12.96 -14.40
C SER A 128 13.26 14.43 -14.62
N GLU A 129 12.19 14.94 -14.02
CA GLU A 129 11.81 16.36 -14.10
C GLU A 129 12.80 17.25 -13.37
N VAL A 130 13.27 16.87 -12.16
CA VAL A 130 14.26 17.66 -11.40
C VAL A 130 15.59 17.76 -12.15
N SER A 131 16.05 16.67 -12.78
CA SER A 131 17.30 16.67 -13.54
C SER A 131 17.28 17.55 -14.79
N LEU A 132 16.10 17.82 -15.38
CA LEU A 132 15.97 18.74 -16.51
C LEU A 132 16.25 20.20 -16.12
N TYR A 133 16.20 20.54 -14.83
CA TYR A 133 16.48 21.89 -14.34
C TYR A 133 17.95 22.08 -13.92
N ASP A 134 18.77 21.02 -13.98
CA ASP A 134 20.19 21.13 -13.67
C ASP A 134 20.90 21.94 -14.79
N PRO A 135 21.78 22.90 -14.44
CA PRO A 135 22.51 23.67 -15.44
C PRO A 135 23.39 22.76 -16.30
N ILE A 136 23.36 22.97 -17.62
CA ILE A 136 24.03 22.10 -18.61
C ILE A 136 25.57 22.18 -18.47
N GLY A 137 26.06 23.23 -17.81
CA GLY A 137 27.45 23.42 -17.44
C GLY A 137 27.66 24.81 -16.84
N VAL A 138 28.91 25.09 -16.51
CA VAL A 138 29.37 26.44 -16.14
C VAL A 138 30.25 27.00 -17.24
N ASP A 139 30.09 28.29 -17.54
CA ASP A 139 30.99 28.99 -18.46
C ASP A 139 32.36 29.26 -17.82
N LYS A 140 33.29 29.85 -18.58
CA LYS A 140 34.63 30.20 -18.09
C LYS A 140 34.63 31.33 -17.04
N GLU A 141 33.51 32.02 -16.89
CA GLU A 141 33.29 33.14 -15.97
C GLU A 141 32.57 32.68 -14.68
N GLY A 142 32.16 31.41 -14.63
CA GLY A 142 31.48 30.79 -13.49
C GLY A 142 29.95 30.91 -13.52
N ASN A 143 29.35 31.39 -14.61
CA ASN A 143 27.90 31.46 -14.74
C ASN A 143 27.32 30.12 -15.20
N GLU A 144 26.15 29.78 -14.66
CA GLU A 144 25.41 28.58 -15.00
C GLU A 144 24.68 28.74 -16.34
N PHE A 145 24.84 27.77 -17.24
CA PHE A 145 24.04 27.72 -18.47
C PHE A 145 22.62 27.23 -18.15
N PRO A 146 21.57 28.01 -18.46
CA PRO A 146 20.20 27.56 -18.24
C PRO A 146 19.89 26.35 -19.14
N PRO A 147 19.03 25.42 -18.68
CA PRO A 147 18.60 24.30 -19.49
C PRO A 147 17.89 24.80 -20.75
N THR A 148 18.26 24.27 -21.92
CA THR A 148 17.63 24.60 -23.20
C THR A 148 16.23 23.97 -23.26
N GLY A 149 15.20 24.81 -23.32
CA GLY A 149 13.82 24.42 -23.64
C GLY A 149 13.61 24.23 -25.13
#